data_AF-A0A450SME7-F1
#
_entry.id   AF-A0A450SME7-F1
#
_cell.length_a   1.000
_cell.length_b   1.000
_cell.length_c   1.000
_cell.angle_alpha   90.00
_cell.angle_beta   90.00
_cell.angle_gamma   90.00
#
_symmetry.space_group_name_H-M   'P 1'
#
loop_
_entity.id
_entity.type
_entity.pdbx_description
1 polymer ?
#
loop_
_entity_poly.entity_id
_entity_poly.type
_entity_poly.pdbx_seq_one_letter_code
_entity_poly.pdbx_strand_id
1 'polypeptide(L)'
;MEKCGRRTYWEEWAGDVARIARTHITRIRTILENPANKKEQSAFRGFVQELRDDLNPSVTEEEVIEMLAQHLITQPVFEALFQGPTFDNQYPVGSEPYPAKIDPDLPKPDPVLPGPDPDLATVGMCQGKADQYSHDGSGPAADNGFAARNPVSQGMQRVLDLLHEHHLEKEADTLQAFYNSVRMRAEGIDNAEGKQKIILELYDKFFRNAFPRMTERLGIVYTPVEVVDFILHSIEHLLKTEFHQSLGSPGVHIIDPFTCTGTFITRLLQSGLIAPEQLPHKYHHEIHANEIVLLAYYIAAINIETTYHAQVGAQQGYQPFPGICLTDTFRMDEGDDLISELLADNSERRTRQKELKDIRVIMGNPPYSAGQDSANDNNQNIKYPRLDGRIRRTYVERTKATNKNALYDSYIRAIRWASDRIGDAGIIGFVTNAGFLEANTADGLRQCLAEEFSSA
;
A
#
# COMPACT_ATOMS: atom_id res chain seq x y z
N MET A 1 -21.99 0.48 -28.98
CA MET A 1 -21.14 0.46 -30.19
C MET A 1 -20.74 -0.97 -30.47
N GLU A 2 -21.14 -1.55 -31.61
CA GLU A 2 -20.90 -2.98 -31.89
C GLU A 2 -20.19 -3.25 -33.22
N LYS A 3 -19.71 -2.21 -33.93
CA LYS A 3 -18.97 -2.39 -35.19
C LYS A 3 -17.91 -1.31 -35.40
N CYS A 4 -16.77 -1.43 -34.72
CA CYS A 4 -15.49 -0.87 -35.17
C CYS A 4 -14.32 -1.46 -34.36
N GLY A 5 -13.30 -2.00 -35.04
CA GLY A 5 -11.98 -2.30 -34.48
C GLY A 5 -11.82 -3.62 -33.72
N ARG A 6 -10.74 -4.37 -34.01
CA ARG A 6 -10.37 -5.64 -33.36
C ARG A 6 -10.37 -5.50 -31.83
N ARG A 7 -11.31 -6.18 -31.16
CA ARG A 7 -11.34 -6.35 -29.69
C ARG A 7 -10.08 -7.02 -29.11
N THR A 8 -9.23 -7.59 -29.98
CA THR A 8 -8.04 -8.41 -29.65
C THR A 8 -6.75 -7.63 -29.38
N TYR A 9 -6.73 -6.30 -29.59
CA TYR A 9 -5.49 -5.51 -29.48
C TYR A 9 -4.85 -5.53 -28.07
N TRP A 10 -5.67 -5.55 -27.01
CA TRP A 10 -5.19 -5.58 -25.62
C TRP A 10 -4.77 -6.98 -25.14
N GLU A 11 -5.26 -8.05 -25.79
CA GLU A 11 -4.86 -9.42 -25.48
C GLU A 11 -3.47 -9.74 -26.05
N GLU A 12 -3.15 -9.21 -27.24
CA GLU A 12 -1.82 -9.31 -27.84
C GLU A 12 -0.75 -8.65 -26.93
N TRP A 13 -1.07 -7.48 -26.38
CA TRP A 13 -0.20 -6.77 -25.43
C TRP A 13 0.06 -7.55 -24.14
N ALA A 14 -0.88 -8.37 -23.64
CA ALA A 14 -0.66 -9.16 -22.43
C ALA A 14 0.54 -10.12 -22.58
N GLY A 15 0.67 -10.74 -23.76
CA GLY A 15 1.81 -11.59 -24.11
C GLY A 15 3.12 -10.83 -24.15
N ASP A 16 3.10 -9.62 -24.71
CA ASP A 16 4.28 -8.74 -24.76
C ASP A 16 4.70 -8.24 -23.39
N VAL A 17 3.76 -7.78 -22.55
CA VAL A 17 4.05 -7.33 -21.18
C VAL A 17 4.63 -8.49 -20.36
N ALA A 18 4.10 -9.71 -20.48
CA ALA A 18 4.67 -10.88 -19.82
C ALA A 18 6.09 -11.22 -20.31
N ARG A 19 6.36 -11.07 -21.61
CA ARG A 19 7.71 -11.22 -22.16
C ARG A 19 8.66 -10.17 -21.61
N ILE A 20 8.24 -8.91 -21.58
CA ILE A 20 9.04 -7.79 -21.08
C ILE A 20 9.33 -7.94 -19.58
N ALA A 21 8.33 -8.33 -18.77
CA ALA A 21 8.51 -8.64 -17.36
C ALA A 21 9.60 -9.70 -17.15
N ARG A 22 9.55 -10.80 -17.91
CA ARG A 22 10.58 -11.85 -17.87
C ARG A 22 11.95 -11.34 -18.28
N THR A 23 12.04 -10.43 -19.25
CA THR A 23 13.32 -9.82 -19.60
C THR A 23 13.87 -8.96 -18.48
N HIS A 24 13.06 -8.08 -17.88
CA HIS A 24 13.48 -7.27 -16.74
C HIS A 24 13.96 -8.14 -15.57
N ILE A 25 13.20 -9.17 -15.21
CA ILE A 25 13.59 -10.15 -14.19
C ILE A 25 14.94 -10.79 -14.53
N THR A 26 15.10 -11.28 -15.77
CA THR A 26 16.35 -11.93 -16.21
C THR A 26 17.54 -10.98 -16.17
N ARG A 27 17.35 -9.72 -16.57
CA ARG A 27 18.41 -8.71 -16.57
C ARG A 27 18.83 -8.33 -15.16
N ILE A 28 17.87 -8.02 -14.28
CA ILE A 28 18.14 -7.72 -12.87
C ILE A 28 18.89 -8.90 -12.24
N ARG A 29 18.41 -10.14 -12.47
CA ARG A 29 19.10 -11.34 -11.99
C ARG A 29 20.53 -11.43 -12.53
N THR A 30 20.75 -11.22 -13.82
CA THR A 30 22.10 -11.27 -14.44
C THR A 30 23.05 -10.24 -13.82
N ILE A 31 22.56 -9.03 -13.53
CA ILE A 31 23.33 -7.98 -12.86
C ILE A 31 23.72 -8.44 -11.45
N LEU A 32 22.79 -9.03 -10.70
CA LEU A 32 23.00 -9.48 -9.33
C LEU A 32 23.87 -10.75 -9.24
N GLU A 33 23.86 -11.62 -10.24
CA GLU A 33 24.70 -12.83 -10.31
C GLU A 33 26.16 -12.52 -10.64
N ASN A 34 26.45 -11.37 -11.27
CA ASN A 34 27.81 -10.99 -11.64
C ASN A 34 28.64 -10.58 -10.42
N PRO A 35 29.70 -11.34 -10.04
CA PRO A 35 30.51 -11.02 -8.86
C PRO A 35 31.28 -9.69 -8.92
N ALA A 36 31.39 -9.09 -10.10
CA ALA A 36 31.97 -7.75 -10.27
C ALA A 36 31.05 -6.64 -9.74
N ASN A 37 29.74 -6.87 -9.72
CA ASN A 37 28.71 -5.87 -9.41
C ASN A 37 28.44 -5.79 -7.89
N LYS A 38 29.52 -5.56 -7.12
CA LYS A 38 29.45 -5.60 -5.64
C LYS A 38 28.58 -4.49 -5.06
N LYS A 39 28.57 -3.31 -5.68
CA LYS A 39 27.80 -2.14 -5.24
C LYS A 39 26.30 -2.40 -5.40
N GLU A 40 25.92 -2.92 -6.56
CA GLU A 40 24.56 -3.32 -6.94
C GLU A 40 24.05 -4.43 -6.03
N GLN A 41 24.84 -5.48 -5.83
CA GLN A 41 24.51 -6.58 -4.91
C GLN A 41 24.35 -6.11 -3.46
N SER A 42 25.14 -5.12 -3.02
CA SER A 42 25.03 -4.57 -1.67
C SER A 42 23.76 -3.74 -1.52
N ALA A 43 23.49 -2.85 -2.48
CA ALA A 43 22.28 -2.03 -2.49
C ALA A 43 21.01 -2.89 -2.54
N PHE A 44 20.97 -3.88 -3.44
CA PHE A 44 19.87 -4.81 -3.56
C PHE A 44 19.65 -5.62 -2.27
N ARG A 45 20.70 -6.15 -1.63
CA ARG A 45 20.54 -6.88 -0.37
C ARG A 45 20.08 -5.99 0.78
N GLY A 46 20.52 -4.72 0.82
CA GLY A 46 19.99 -3.73 1.75
C GLY A 46 18.50 -3.52 1.55
N PHE A 47 18.07 -3.36 0.30
CA PHE A 47 16.66 -3.22 -0.06
C PHE A 47 15.82 -4.46 0.27
N VAL A 48 16.35 -5.66 0.02
CA VAL A 48 15.69 -6.92 0.40
C VAL A 48 15.50 -6.99 1.91
N GLN A 49 16.49 -6.56 2.70
CA GLN A 49 16.37 -6.56 4.15
C GLN A 49 15.28 -5.59 4.61
N GLU A 50 15.21 -4.41 4.02
CA GLU A 50 14.17 -3.43 4.31
C GLU A 50 12.76 -3.94 3.96
N LEU A 51 12.57 -4.55 2.78
CA LEU A 51 11.28 -5.15 2.43
C LEU A 51 10.91 -6.32 3.34
N ARG A 52 11.89 -7.05 3.90
CA ARG A 52 11.62 -8.09 4.91
C ARG A 52 11.15 -7.52 6.23
N ASP A 53 11.64 -6.34 6.59
CA ASP A 53 11.26 -5.63 7.80
C ASP A 53 9.87 -4.99 7.64
N ASP A 54 9.62 -4.34 6.50
CA ASP A 54 8.32 -3.70 6.18
C ASP A 54 7.20 -4.72 5.91
N LEU A 55 7.51 -5.78 5.15
CA LEU A 55 6.54 -6.81 4.75
C LEU A 55 6.69 -8.04 5.63
N ASN A 56 7.58 -8.97 5.28
CA ASN A 56 7.78 -10.16 6.11
C ASN A 56 9.15 -10.82 5.85
N PRO A 57 9.72 -11.53 6.84
CA PRO A 57 11.06 -12.11 6.76
C PRO A 57 11.17 -13.23 5.72
N SER A 58 10.06 -13.82 5.29
CA SER A 58 10.06 -14.83 4.23
C SER A 58 10.12 -14.26 2.81
N VAL A 59 10.10 -12.92 2.64
CA VAL A 59 10.35 -12.29 1.33
C VAL A 59 11.71 -12.72 0.79
N THR A 60 11.68 -13.34 -0.39
CA THR A 60 12.85 -13.87 -1.10
C THR A 60 13.43 -12.82 -2.03
N GLU A 61 14.71 -12.97 -2.36
CA GLU A 61 15.36 -12.09 -3.35
C GLU A 61 14.65 -12.16 -4.71
N GLU A 62 14.17 -13.34 -5.12
CA GLU A 62 13.41 -13.52 -6.36
C GLU A 62 12.12 -12.71 -6.37
N GLU A 63 11.37 -12.68 -5.25
CA GLU A 63 10.17 -11.84 -5.13
C GLU A 63 10.50 -10.35 -5.22
N VAL A 64 11.61 -9.90 -4.64
CA VAL A 64 12.05 -8.50 -4.74
C VAL A 64 12.44 -8.15 -6.18
N ILE A 65 13.08 -9.06 -6.92
CA ILE A 65 13.35 -8.89 -8.36
C ILE A 65 12.04 -8.77 -9.14
N GLU A 66 11.05 -9.62 -8.84
CA GLU A 66 9.72 -9.54 -9.45
C GLU A 66 9.02 -8.21 -9.11
N MET A 67 9.12 -7.70 -7.87
CA MET A 67 8.59 -6.40 -7.46
C MET A 67 9.24 -5.22 -8.20
N LEU A 68 10.57 -5.25 -8.37
CA LEU A 68 11.29 -4.24 -9.15
C LEU A 68 10.88 -4.26 -10.62
N ALA A 69 10.75 -5.45 -11.22
CA ALA A 69 10.25 -5.59 -12.59
C ALA A 69 8.79 -5.14 -12.73
N GLN A 70 7.95 -5.42 -11.73
CA GLN A 70 6.60 -4.91 -11.66
C GLN A 70 6.57 -3.38 -11.60
N HIS A 71 7.43 -2.76 -10.79
CA HIS A 71 7.53 -1.31 -10.71
C HIS A 71 7.91 -0.68 -12.07
N LEU A 72 8.92 -1.22 -12.75
CA LEU A 72 9.35 -0.77 -14.10
C LEU A 72 8.22 -0.77 -15.14
N ILE A 73 7.29 -1.72 -15.04
CA ILE A 73 6.16 -1.84 -15.98
C ILE A 73 4.97 -1.00 -15.53
N THR A 74 4.69 -0.97 -14.22
CA THR A 74 3.48 -0.35 -13.66
C THR A 74 3.62 1.16 -13.57
N GLN A 75 4.82 1.67 -13.25
CA GLN A 75 5.04 3.11 -13.11
C GLN A 75 4.64 3.88 -14.37
N PRO A 76 5.12 3.57 -15.59
CA PRO A 76 4.77 4.35 -16.76
C PRO A 76 3.31 4.17 -17.19
N VAL A 77 2.67 3.05 -16.79
CA VAL A 77 1.22 2.87 -16.95
C VAL A 77 0.47 3.86 -16.07
N PHE A 78 0.84 3.99 -14.80
CA PHE A 78 0.24 4.98 -13.92
C PHE A 78 0.53 6.41 -14.41
N GLU A 79 1.73 6.69 -14.88
CA GLU A 79 2.03 7.97 -15.51
C GLU A 79 1.14 8.21 -16.74
N ALA A 80 0.94 7.22 -17.62
CA ALA A 80 0.07 7.37 -18.79
C ALA A 80 -1.43 7.54 -18.44
N LEU A 81 -1.90 6.95 -17.33
CA LEU A 81 -3.29 7.06 -16.86
C LEU A 81 -3.58 8.38 -16.13
N PHE A 82 -2.58 8.89 -15.41
CA PHE A 82 -2.75 10.00 -14.47
C PHE A 82 -2.00 11.27 -14.87
N GLN A 83 -1.10 11.22 -15.86
CA GLN A 83 -0.49 12.39 -16.49
C GLN A 83 -1.16 12.69 -17.84
N GLY A 84 -1.82 13.83 -17.90
CA GLY A 84 -2.38 14.41 -19.10
C GLY A 84 -2.66 15.90 -18.86
N PRO A 85 -2.88 16.71 -19.92
CA PRO A 85 -3.13 18.16 -19.78
C PRO A 85 -4.28 18.48 -18.82
N THR A 86 -5.19 17.53 -18.58
CA THR A 86 -6.21 17.61 -17.53
C THR A 86 -5.65 17.55 -16.12
N PHE A 87 -4.66 16.72 -15.77
CA PHE A 87 -4.13 16.66 -14.40
C PHE A 87 -3.28 17.89 -14.05
N ASP A 88 -2.41 18.32 -14.97
CA ASP A 88 -1.60 19.53 -14.79
C ASP A 88 -2.43 20.83 -14.85
N ASN A 89 -3.50 20.88 -15.67
CA ASN A 89 -4.43 22.03 -15.66
C ASN A 89 -5.46 21.95 -14.51
N GLN A 90 -5.79 20.77 -14.00
CA GLN A 90 -6.70 20.58 -12.87
C GLN A 90 -5.98 20.79 -11.53
N TYR A 91 -4.66 20.67 -11.48
CA TYR A 91 -3.85 20.94 -10.29
C TYR A 91 -2.65 21.82 -10.63
N PRO A 92 -2.87 23.14 -10.87
CA PRO A 92 -1.76 24.05 -11.14
C PRO A 92 -0.76 24.03 -9.99
N VAL A 93 0.53 24.07 -10.34
CA VAL A 93 1.64 23.98 -9.39
C VAL A 93 1.57 25.13 -8.37
N GLY A 94 1.31 24.81 -7.10
CA GLY A 94 1.55 25.71 -5.98
C GLY A 94 3.05 25.74 -5.66
N SER A 95 3.65 26.93 -5.59
CA SER A 95 5.09 27.15 -5.50
C SER A 95 5.69 27.03 -4.09
N GLU A 96 5.02 26.41 -3.12
CA GLU A 96 5.53 26.33 -1.75
C GLU A 96 5.60 24.88 -1.24
N PRO A 97 6.81 24.35 -0.95
CA PRO A 97 6.92 23.17 -0.11
C PRO A 97 6.39 23.53 1.28
N TYR A 98 5.38 22.80 1.76
CA TYR A 98 4.93 22.90 3.14
C TYR A 98 6.12 22.64 4.07
N PRO A 99 6.42 23.53 5.02
CA PRO A 99 7.53 23.30 5.93
C PRO A 99 7.13 22.25 6.95
N ALA A 100 7.99 21.25 7.15
CA ALA A 100 8.00 20.42 8.34
C ALA A 100 8.29 21.31 9.57
N LYS A 101 7.28 22.02 10.07
CA LYS A 101 7.36 22.67 11.39
C LYS A 101 6.72 21.74 12.40
N ILE A 102 7.59 21.05 13.13
CA ILE A 102 7.28 20.41 14.41
C ILE A 102 6.63 21.48 15.29
N ASP A 103 5.48 21.15 15.88
CA ASP A 103 4.79 21.98 16.87
C ASP A 103 5.75 22.28 18.04
N PRO A 104 6.09 23.55 18.31
CA PRO A 104 6.99 23.91 19.41
C PRO A 104 6.41 23.59 20.80
N ASP A 105 5.12 23.26 20.91
CA ASP A 105 4.43 22.91 22.15
C ASP A 105 4.35 21.40 22.42
N LEU A 106 4.95 20.55 21.57
CA LEU A 106 5.11 19.12 21.87
C LEU A 106 5.99 18.92 23.12
N PRO A 107 5.57 18.11 24.11
CA PRO A 107 6.38 17.83 25.28
C PRO A 107 7.69 17.16 24.87
N LYS A 108 8.82 17.78 25.23
CA LYS A 108 10.15 17.26 24.95
C LYS A 108 10.36 15.92 25.68
N PRO A 109 10.93 14.89 25.03
CA PRO A 109 11.27 13.64 25.69
C PRO A 109 12.33 13.85 26.78
N ASP A 110 12.23 13.03 27.83
CA ASP A 110 13.01 13.06 29.07
C ASP A 110 14.54 13.01 28.80
N PRO A 111 15.36 13.89 29.42
CA PRO A 111 16.77 14.02 29.08
C PRO A 111 17.64 13.05 29.88
N VAL A 112 17.61 11.76 29.57
CA VAL A 112 18.63 10.81 30.06
C VAL A 112 18.99 9.80 28.97
N LEU A 113 19.65 10.26 27.91
CA LEU A 113 20.50 9.42 27.05
C LEU A 113 21.75 10.22 26.65
N PRO A 114 22.96 9.64 26.68
CA PRO A 114 24.18 10.34 26.31
C PRO A 114 24.21 10.61 24.80
N GLY A 115 24.59 11.83 24.41
CA GLY A 115 24.65 12.27 23.01
C GLY A 115 25.71 11.54 22.18
N PRO A 116 25.60 11.56 20.84
CA PRO A 116 26.49 10.84 19.94
C PRO A 116 27.88 11.48 19.83
N ASP A 117 28.84 10.62 19.47
CA ASP A 117 30.29 10.82 19.35
C ASP A 117 30.69 11.97 18.40
N PRO A 118 31.59 12.91 18.78
CA PRO A 118 31.97 14.05 17.96
C PRO A 118 32.80 13.75 16.69
N ASP A 119 33.26 12.51 16.47
CA ASP A 119 34.27 12.22 15.44
C ASP A 119 33.70 11.81 14.04
N LEU A 120 32.41 11.94 13.78
CA LEU A 120 31.81 11.61 12.46
C LEU A 120 31.74 12.78 11.45
N ALA A 121 32.24 13.96 11.80
CA ALA A 121 32.18 15.14 10.94
C ALA A 121 33.48 15.39 10.17
N THR A 122 33.88 14.52 9.24
CA THR A 122 34.85 14.87 8.16
C THR A 122 34.96 13.80 7.08
N VAL A 123 34.10 13.86 6.05
CA VAL A 123 34.47 13.43 4.69
C VAL A 123 33.97 14.48 3.70
N GLY A 124 34.92 15.07 2.97
CA GLY A 124 34.77 16.30 2.21
C GLY A 124 33.82 16.20 1.01
N MET A 125 33.04 17.27 0.82
CA MET A 125 32.31 17.54 -0.40
C MET A 125 33.28 17.85 -1.55
N CYS A 126 33.39 16.96 -2.54
CA CYS A 126 34.01 17.27 -3.81
C CYS A 126 33.07 18.13 -4.65
N GLN A 127 33.39 19.43 -4.77
CA GLN A 127 32.80 20.32 -5.78
C GLN A 127 33.40 19.98 -7.16
N GLY A 128 32.62 19.29 -8.00
CA GLY A 128 32.91 19.08 -9.42
C GLY A 128 31.98 19.92 -10.29
N LYS A 129 32.55 20.67 -11.23
CA LYS A 129 31.88 21.63 -12.13
C LYS A 129 30.85 20.95 -13.02
N ALA A 130 29.68 21.58 -13.13
CA ALA A 130 28.68 21.29 -14.14
C ALA A 130 29.16 21.80 -15.51
N ASP A 131 29.69 20.90 -16.34
CA ASP A 131 29.95 21.17 -17.75
C ASP A 131 29.09 20.25 -18.64
N GLN A 132 28.57 20.88 -19.67
CA GLN A 132 27.56 20.47 -20.64
C GLN A 132 27.82 19.09 -21.29
N TYR A 133 26.90 18.15 -21.09
CA TYR A 133 26.67 17.05 -22.02
C TYR A 133 25.21 17.03 -22.44
N SER A 134 25.00 17.13 -23.75
CA SER A 134 23.72 17.03 -24.44
C SER A 134 23.15 15.61 -24.29
N HIS A 135 22.06 15.48 -23.55
CA HIS A 135 21.20 14.31 -23.54
C HIS A 135 20.09 14.49 -24.59
N ASP A 136 20.28 13.92 -25.77
CA ASP A 136 19.25 13.78 -26.81
C ASP A 136 18.77 12.32 -26.87
N GLY A 137 17.81 11.99 -25.99
CA GLY A 137 17.17 10.67 -25.99
C GLY A 137 16.20 10.44 -24.82
N SER A 138 16.34 11.16 -23.72
CA SER A 138 15.34 11.23 -22.65
C SER A 138 14.37 12.37 -22.94
N GLY A 139 13.07 12.05 -23.02
CA GLY A 139 12.01 13.06 -23.07
C GLY A 139 12.13 14.10 -21.94
N PRO A 140 11.52 15.28 -22.10
CA PRO A 140 11.76 16.39 -21.19
C PRO A 140 11.20 16.10 -19.80
N ALA A 141 12.03 16.39 -18.79
CA ALA A 141 11.68 16.85 -17.45
C ALA A 141 10.84 15.92 -16.54
N ALA A 142 11.48 15.45 -15.45
CA ALA A 142 10.86 15.44 -14.12
C ALA A 142 10.13 16.79 -13.91
N ASP A 143 8.93 16.89 -13.37
CA ASP A 143 8.43 16.33 -12.13
C ASP A 143 6.93 16.68 -12.05
N ASN A 144 6.10 15.82 -11.43
CA ASN A 144 4.87 16.13 -10.68
C ASN A 144 3.86 14.97 -10.60
N GLY A 145 4.08 13.85 -11.30
CA GLY A 145 3.20 12.69 -11.26
C GLY A 145 3.29 11.88 -9.96
N PHE A 146 2.30 11.01 -9.73
CA PHE A 146 2.22 10.08 -8.58
C PHE A 146 3.57 9.42 -8.23
N ALA A 147 4.24 8.84 -9.22
CA ALA A 147 5.50 8.12 -9.03
C ALA A 147 6.63 8.99 -8.46
N ALA A 148 6.66 10.28 -8.81
CA ALA A 148 7.66 11.23 -8.33
C ALA A 148 7.42 11.67 -6.88
N ARG A 149 6.21 11.47 -6.33
CA ARG A 149 5.83 11.90 -4.96
C ARG A 149 5.43 10.74 -4.04
N ASN A 150 5.40 9.51 -4.55
CA ASN A 150 5.12 8.33 -3.76
C ASN A 150 6.41 7.75 -3.15
N PRO A 151 6.51 7.62 -1.82
CA PRO A 151 7.68 7.09 -1.12
C PRO A 151 8.23 5.76 -1.61
N VAL A 152 7.33 4.81 -1.86
CA VAL A 152 7.70 3.46 -2.28
C VAL A 152 8.22 3.50 -3.71
N SER A 153 7.56 4.24 -4.59
CA SER A 153 8.01 4.46 -5.96
C SER A 153 9.41 5.09 -6.01
N GLN A 154 9.66 6.12 -5.20
CA GLN A 154 10.98 6.73 -5.11
C GLN A 154 12.05 5.75 -4.60
N GLY A 155 11.73 4.92 -3.60
CA GLY A 155 12.66 3.91 -3.08
C GLY A 155 12.99 2.82 -4.10
N MET A 156 11.97 2.32 -4.81
CA MET A 156 12.15 1.37 -5.91
C MET A 156 13.01 1.97 -7.02
N GLN A 157 12.76 3.22 -7.40
CA GLN A 157 13.53 3.92 -8.43
C GLN A 157 15.00 4.10 -8.03
N ARG A 158 15.28 4.47 -6.76
CA ARG A 158 16.67 4.57 -6.25
C ARG A 158 17.45 3.26 -6.42
N VAL A 159 16.81 2.13 -6.13
CA VAL A 159 17.44 0.80 -6.29
C VAL A 159 17.65 0.50 -7.78
N LEU A 160 16.65 0.78 -8.61
CA LEU A 160 16.76 0.57 -10.06
C LEU A 160 17.83 1.44 -10.70
N ASP A 161 18.00 2.69 -10.26
CA ASP A 161 19.03 3.61 -10.76
C ASP A 161 20.43 3.07 -10.49
N LEU A 162 20.63 2.46 -9.33
CA LEU A 162 21.88 1.78 -8.99
C LEU A 162 22.10 0.53 -9.85
N LEU A 163 21.04 -0.17 -10.26
CA LEU A 163 21.09 -1.29 -11.20
C LEU A 163 21.25 -0.82 -12.66
N HIS A 164 20.97 0.45 -12.97
CA HIS A 164 20.82 1.00 -14.32
C HIS A 164 22.14 1.44 -15.00
N GLU A 165 23.30 1.37 -14.34
CA GLU A 165 24.62 1.63 -14.95
C GLU A 165 24.92 0.69 -16.18
N HIS A 166 24.00 -0.20 -16.57
CA HIS A 166 24.12 -1.16 -17.67
C HIS A 166 23.09 -1.04 -18.83
N HIS A 167 22.44 0.13 -19.04
CA HIS A 167 21.60 0.45 -20.22
C HIS A 167 20.44 -0.53 -20.55
N LEU A 168 19.26 -0.30 -19.98
CA LEU A 168 18.04 -1.11 -20.21
C LEU A 168 17.27 -0.78 -21.51
N GLU A 169 17.86 -0.05 -22.45
CA GLU A 169 17.15 0.72 -23.51
C GLU A 169 16.45 -0.12 -24.60
N LYS A 170 16.84 -1.38 -24.84
CA LYS A 170 16.32 -2.17 -25.99
C LYS A 170 14.82 -2.53 -25.94
N GLU A 171 14.12 -2.29 -24.84
CA GLU A 171 12.70 -2.64 -24.68
C GLU A 171 11.77 -1.42 -24.65
N ALA A 172 12.35 -0.21 -24.70
CA ALA A 172 11.62 1.04 -24.62
C ALA A 172 10.57 1.19 -25.74
N ASP A 173 10.87 0.77 -26.98
CA ASP A 173 9.97 0.99 -28.12
C ASP A 173 8.65 0.20 -28.04
N THR A 174 8.71 -1.06 -27.61
CA THR A 174 7.50 -1.90 -27.47
C THR A 174 6.66 -1.42 -26.28
N LEU A 175 7.31 -1.09 -25.16
CA LEU A 175 6.63 -0.50 -24.00
C LEU A 175 6.04 0.88 -24.32
N GLN A 176 6.71 1.70 -25.11
CA GLN A 176 6.22 3.02 -25.47
C GLN A 176 4.91 2.95 -26.26
N ALA A 177 4.78 2.01 -27.20
CA ALA A 177 3.54 1.78 -27.92
C ALA A 177 2.41 1.29 -26.98
N PHE A 178 2.73 0.44 -26.00
CA PHE A 178 1.79 0.04 -24.95
C PHE A 178 1.33 1.25 -24.13
N TYR A 179 2.25 2.05 -23.60
CA TYR A 179 1.96 3.24 -22.80
C TYR A 179 1.17 4.29 -23.59
N ASN A 180 1.47 4.46 -24.88
CA ASN A 180 0.66 5.31 -25.75
C ASN A 180 -0.76 4.78 -25.89
N SER A 181 -0.96 3.46 -25.99
CA SER A 181 -2.30 2.86 -26.04
C SER A 181 -3.08 3.04 -24.74
N VAL A 182 -2.40 2.99 -23.59
CA VAL A 182 -2.99 3.29 -22.28
C VAL A 182 -3.41 4.76 -22.20
N ARG A 183 -2.54 5.67 -22.63
CA ARG A 183 -2.84 7.12 -22.68
C ARG A 183 -4.05 7.42 -23.57
N MET A 184 -4.10 6.84 -24.77
CA MET A 184 -5.25 6.99 -25.69
C MET A 184 -6.55 6.45 -25.08
N ARG A 185 -6.48 5.42 -24.24
CA ARG A 185 -7.66 4.87 -23.56
C ARG A 185 -8.12 5.74 -22.39
N ALA A 186 -7.18 6.36 -21.68
CA ALA A 186 -7.45 7.31 -20.61
C ALA A 186 -7.90 8.69 -21.13
N GLU A 187 -7.56 9.02 -22.38
CA GLU A 187 -7.94 10.28 -23.02
C GLU A 187 -9.46 10.46 -23.04
N GLY A 188 -9.93 11.61 -22.52
CA GLY A 188 -11.36 11.91 -22.42
C GLY A 188 -12.08 11.26 -21.24
N ILE A 189 -11.39 10.50 -20.39
CA ILE A 189 -11.94 10.00 -19.12
C ILE A 189 -11.54 10.96 -18.00
N ASP A 190 -12.49 11.79 -17.60
CA ASP A 190 -12.33 12.88 -16.65
C ASP A 190 -12.87 12.57 -15.23
N ASN A 191 -13.41 11.38 -15.03
CA ASN A 191 -14.00 10.95 -13.76
C ASN A 191 -13.28 9.73 -13.15
N ALA A 192 -13.32 9.63 -11.82
CA ALA A 192 -12.63 8.60 -11.05
C ALA A 192 -13.11 7.18 -11.39
N GLU A 193 -14.42 6.99 -11.59
CA GLU A 193 -15.02 5.69 -11.93
C GLU A 193 -14.47 5.13 -13.25
N GLY A 194 -14.38 5.98 -14.28
CA GLY A 194 -13.81 5.59 -15.57
C GLY A 194 -12.33 5.21 -15.47
N LYS A 195 -11.53 5.97 -14.72
CA LYS A 195 -10.11 5.64 -14.50
C LYS A 195 -9.93 4.34 -13.72
N GLN A 196 -10.76 4.11 -12.69
CA GLN A 196 -10.78 2.86 -11.93
C GLN A 196 -11.08 1.67 -12.83
N LYS A 197 -12.06 1.80 -13.74
CA LYS A 197 -12.38 0.72 -14.71
C LYS A 197 -11.20 0.37 -15.62
N ILE A 198 -10.40 1.36 -16.03
CA ILE A 198 -9.19 1.08 -16.81
C ILE A 198 -8.14 0.33 -15.97
N ILE A 199 -7.93 0.75 -14.71
CA ILE A 199 -7.03 0.05 -13.79
C ILE A 199 -7.45 -1.42 -13.61
N LEU A 200 -8.74 -1.66 -13.42
CA LEU A 200 -9.30 -3.02 -13.32
C LEU A 200 -8.99 -3.86 -14.56
N GLU A 201 -9.25 -3.30 -15.74
CA GLU A 201 -8.97 -3.99 -16.99
C GLU A 201 -7.46 -4.23 -17.21
N LEU A 202 -6.61 -3.29 -16.77
CA LEU A 202 -5.16 -3.43 -16.80
C LEU A 202 -4.68 -4.55 -15.86
N TYR A 203 -5.28 -4.64 -14.68
CA TYR A 203 -5.02 -5.72 -13.73
C TYR A 203 -5.39 -7.09 -14.31
N ASP A 204 -6.65 -7.26 -14.70
CA ASP A 204 -7.18 -8.56 -15.12
C ASP A 204 -6.51 -9.08 -16.40
N LYS A 205 -6.19 -8.18 -17.33
CA LYS A 205 -5.71 -8.59 -18.66
C LYS A 205 -4.18 -8.62 -18.77
N PHE A 206 -3.45 -7.82 -18.00
CA PHE A 206 -2.00 -7.66 -18.19
C PHE A 206 -1.23 -8.11 -16.97
N PHE A 207 -1.47 -7.49 -15.82
CA PHE A 207 -0.66 -7.76 -14.64
C PHE A 207 -0.81 -9.21 -14.17
N ARG A 208 -2.02 -9.75 -14.25
CA ARG A 208 -2.28 -11.18 -13.96
C ARG A 208 -1.47 -12.13 -14.84
N ASN A 209 -1.32 -11.81 -16.12
CA ASN A 209 -0.60 -12.65 -17.08
C ASN A 209 0.92 -12.45 -17.02
N ALA A 210 1.37 -11.24 -16.69
CA ALA A 210 2.79 -10.90 -16.61
C ALA A 210 3.45 -11.39 -15.32
N PHE A 211 2.69 -11.46 -14.23
CA PHE A 211 3.18 -11.84 -12.90
C PHE A 211 2.31 -12.95 -12.27
N PRO A 212 2.26 -14.17 -12.85
CA PRO A 212 1.33 -15.22 -12.41
C PRO A 212 1.61 -15.71 -10.98
N ARG A 213 2.89 -15.85 -10.59
CA ARG A 213 3.29 -16.23 -9.21
C ARG A 213 2.80 -15.24 -8.17
N MET A 214 2.96 -13.96 -8.49
CA MET A 214 2.45 -12.89 -7.65
C MET A 214 0.91 -12.99 -7.63
N THR A 215 0.24 -13.20 -8.77
CA THR A 215 -1.24 -13.24 -8.86
C THR A 215 -1.93 -14.31 -8.01
N GLU A 216 -1.32 -15.49 -7.85
CA GLU A 216 -1.83 -16.53 -6.93
C GLU A 216 -1.80 -16.08 -5.46
N ARG A 217 -0.93 -15.11 -5.13
CA ARG A 217 -0.84 -14.46 -3.81
C ARG A 217 -1.53 -13.10 -3.73
N LEU A 218 -1.74 -12.41 -4.85
CA LEU A 218 -2.18 -11.01 -4.89
C LEU A 218 -3.63 -10.80 -4.46
N GLY A 219 -4.49 -11.84 -4.52
CA GLY A 219 -5.82 -11.87 -3.90
C GLY A 219 -6.62 -10.55 -3.91
N ILE A 220 -6.55 -9.74 -4.98
CA ILE A 220 -7.19 -8.41 -5.00
C ILE A 220 -8.70 -8.63 -5.00
N VAL A 221 -9.35 -8.30 -3.89
CA VAL A 221 -10.79 -8.44 -3.70
C VAL A 221 -11.47 -7.09 -3.86
N TYR A 222 -12.40 -7.02 -4.80
CA TYR A 222 -13.29 -5.86 -4.93
C TYR A 222 -14.48 -6.04 -4.02
N THR A 223 -14.49 -5.29 -2.92
CA THR A 223 -15.60 -5.27 -1.98
C THR A 223 -16.76 -4.49 -2.60
N PRO A 224 -18.00 -5.05 -2.66
CA PRO A 224 -19.16 -4.33 -3.18
C PRO A 224 -19.38 -3.01 -2.43
N VAL A 225 -19.68 -1.94 -3.18
CA VAL A 225 -19.81 -0.59 -2.62
C VAL A 225 -20.94 -0.51 -1.60
N GLU A 226 -22.02 -1.26 -1.80
CA GLU A 226 -23.16 -1.32 -0.90
C GLU A 226 -22.78 -1.88 0.48
N VAL A 227 -21.86 -2.86 0.50
CA VAL A 227 -21.35 -3.43 1.75
C VAL A 227 -20.46 -2.42 2.47
N VAL A 228 -19.58 -1.74 1.73
CA VAL A 228 -18.70 -0.70 2.27
C VAL A 228 -19.52 0.46 2.85
N ASP A 229 -20.47 0.97 2.09
CA ASP A 229 -21.33 2.07 2.51
C ASP A 229 -22.17 1.68 3.73
N PHE A 230 -22.69 0.46 3.79
CA PHE A 230 -23.41 -0.04 4.97
C PHE A 230 -22.53 -0.03 6.22
N ILE A 231 -21.29 -0.53 6.13
CA ILE A 231 -20.36 -0.53 7.26
C ILE A 231 -20.04 0.90 7.70
N LEU A 232 -19.73 1.81 6.77
CA LEU A 232 -19.40 3.20 7.08
C LEU A 232 -20.53 3.93 7.81
N HIS A 233 -21.77 3.80 7.32
CA HIS A 233 -22.92 4.44 7.96
C HIS A 233 -23.26 3.81 9.31
N SER A 234 -23.02 2.50 9.47
CA SER A 234 -23.18 1.82 10.75
C SER A 234 -22.15 2.28 11.78
N ILE A 235 -20.88 2.44 11.38
CA ILE A 235 -19.83 3.00 12.25
C ILE A 235 -20.18 4.43 12.65
N GLU A 236 -20.60 5.28 11.71
CA GLU A 236 -21.00 6.66 12.02
C GLU A 236 -22.17 6.70 13.01
N HIS A 237 -23.16 5.81 12.84
CA HIS A 237 -24.26 5.69 13.78
C HIS A 237 -23.78 5.34 15.19
N LEU A 238 -22.95 4.31 15.32
CA LEU A 238 -22.40 3.85 16.59
C LEU A 238 -21.48 4.88 17.25
N LEU A 239 -20.66 5.61 16.47
CA LEU A 239 -19.86 6.72 17.00
C LEU A 239 -20.75 7.79 17.63
N LYS A 240 -21.87 8.12 17.00
CA LYS A 240 -22.82 9.12 17.50
C LYS A 240 -23.55 8.66 18.76
N THR A 241 -24.02 7.42 18.78
CA THR A 241 -24.84 6.90 19.89
C THR A 241 -24.00 6.53 21.10
N GLU A 242 -22.88 5.83 20.91
CA GLU A 242 -22.08 5.25 22.00
C GLU A 242 -20.94 6.16 22.46
N PHE A 243 -20.38 6.97 21.55
CA PHE A 243 -19.18 7.77 21.85
C PHE A 243 -19.41 9.28 21.79
N HIS A 244 -20.59 9.73 21.35
CA HIS A 244 -20.90 11.14 21.09
C HIS A 244 -19.88 11.82 20.15
N GLN A 245 -19.37 11.05 19.19
CA GLN A 245 -18.40 11.45 18.19
C GLN A 245 -18.94 11.19 16.77
N SER A 246 -18.22 11.62 15.76
CA SER A 246 -18.44 11.30 14.35
C SER A 246 -17.13 10.90 13.68
N LEU A 247 -17.20 10.30 12.49
CA LEU A 247 -16.03 10.01 11.66
C LEU A 247 -15.19 11.27 11.37
N GLY A 248 -15.84 12.43 11.27
CA GLY A 248 -15.18 13.73 11.08
C GLY A 248 -14.65 14.39 12.37
N SER A 249 -14.94 13.84 13.55
CA SER A 249 -14.50 14.44 14.82
C SER A 249 -12.97 14.40 14.96
N PRO A 250 -12.32 15.47 15.44
CA PRO A 250 -10.89 15.48 15.73
C PRO A 250 -10.50 14.39 16.74
N GLY A 251 -9.35 13.75 16.53
CA GLY A 251 -8.85 12.65 17.35
C GLY A 251 -9.49 11.28 17.06
N VAL A 252 -10.50 11.19 16.20
CA VAL A 252 -11.06 9.91 15.76
C VAL A 252 -10.17 9.32 14.67
N HIS A 253 -9.08 8.64 15.04
CA HIS A 253 -8.24 7.98 14.04
C HIS A 253 -8.94 6.76 13.45
N ILE A 254 -8.92 6.66 12.12
CA ILE A 254 -9.56 5.63 11.32
C ILE A 254 -8.49 4.87 10.56
N ILE A 255 -8.47 3.55 10.63
CA ILE A 255 -7.54 2.72 9.86
C ILE A 255 -8.26 1.63 9.06
N ASP A 256 -7.83 1.49 7.81
CA ASP A 256 -8.07 0.29 7.00
C ASP A 256 -6.79 -0.55 6.92
N PRO A 257 -6.65 -1.60 7.74
CA PRO A 257 -5.43 -2.41 7.82
C PRO A 257 -5.19 -3.30 6.59
N PHE A 258 -6.17 -3.44 5.69
CA PHE A 258 -6.12 -4.34 4.53
C PHE A 258 -6.76 -3.64 3.32
N THR A 259 -6.23 -2.48 2.95
CA THR A 259 -6.98 -1.54 2.12
C THR A 259 -7.18 -1.98 0.68
N CYS A 260 -6.38 -2.93 0.21
CA CYS A 260 -6.45 -3.46 -1.14
C CYS A 260 -6.36 -2.31 -2.16
N THR A 261 -7.41 -2.06 -2.94
CA THR A 261 -7.46 -0.93 -3.90
C THR A 261 -7.99 0.39 -3.29
N GLY A 262 -8.08 0.49 -1.97
CA GLY A 262 -8.47 1.70 -1.25
C GLY A 262 -9.98 1.92 -1.10
N THR A 263 -10.82 0.91 -1.33
CA THR A 263 -12.28 1.11 -1.46
C THR A 263 -12.91 1.69 -0.20
N PHE A 264 -12.60 1.18 0.99
CA PHE A 264 -13.16 1.74 2.23
C PHE A 264 -12.78 3.20 2.44
N ILE A 265 -11.51 3.56 2.18
CA ILE A 265 -11.04 4.94 2.32
C ILE A 265 -11.69 5.85 1.28
N THR A 266 -11.70 5.47 0.00
CA THR A 266 -12.34 6.27 -1.06
C THR A 266 -13.83 6.52 -0.79
N ARG A 267 -14.57 5.49 -0.36
CA ARG A 267 -15.99 5.63 0.01
C ARG A 267 -16.18 6.49 1.25
N LEU A 268 -15.30 6.40 2.26
CA LEU A 268 -15.32 7.31 3.41
C LEU A 268 -15.21 8.77 2.95
N LEU A 269 -14.24 9.09 2.09
CA LEU A 269 -14.05 10.45 1.57
C LEU A 269 -15.26 10.95 0.73
N GLN A 270 -15.95 10.06 0.03
CA GLN A 270 -17.12 10.39 -0.82
C GLN A 270 -18.46 10.37 -0.09
N SER A 271 -18.51 9.79 1.11
CA SER A 271 -19.76 9.47 1.82
C SER A 271 -20.55 10.68 2.31
N GLY A 272 -19.88 11.83 2.49
CA GLY A 272 -20.44 12.98 3.19
C GLY A 272 -20.54 12.82 4.71
N LEU A 273 -19.99 11.74 5.28
CA LEU A 273 -19.96 11.51 6.74
C LEU A 273 -18.88 12.35 7.44
N ILE A 274 -17.89 12.84 6.69
CA ILE A 274 -16.90 13.83 7.13
C ILE A 274 -17.27 15.16 6.47
N ALA A 275 -17.42 16.22 7.26
CA ALA A 275 -17.76 17.53 6.72
C ALA A 275 -16.60 18.09 5.85
N PRO A 276 -16.88 18.86 4.78
CA PRO A 276 -15.84 19.39 3.89
C PRO A 276 -14.72 20.14 4.61
N GLU A 277 -15.03 20.89 5.67
CA GLU A 277 -14.07 21.63 6.48
C GLU A 277 -13.20 20.74 7.38
N GLN A 278 -13.65 19.52 7.70
CA GLN A 278 -12.91 18.54 8.50
C GLN A 278 -12.00 17.69 7.62
N LEU A 279 -12.38 17.49 6.35
CA LEU A 279 -11.76 16.54 5.44
C LEU A 279 -10.24 16.72 5.27
N PRO A 280 -9.68 17.95 5.09
CA PRO A 280 -8.24 18.12 4.96
C PRO A 280 -7.47 17.62 6.18
N HIS A 281 -7.92 17.97 7.39
CA HIS A 281 -7.28 17.51 8.63
C HIS A 281 -7.36 15.98 8.75
N LYS A 282 -8.53 15.40 8.49
CA LYS A 282 -8.71 13.93 8.52
C LYS A 282 -7.77 13.24 7.54
N TYR A 283 -7.73 13.70 6.30
CA TYR A 283 -6.90 13.14 5.23
C TYR A 283 -5.40 13.16 5.55
N HIS A 284 -4.90 14.25 6.13
CA HIS A 284 -3.46 14.37 6.42
C HIS A 284 -3.01 13.69 7.71
N HIS A 285 -3.91 13.51 8.69
CA HIS A 285 -3.48 13.17 10.05
C HIS A 285 -4.24 11.99 10.68
N GLU A 286 -5.48 11.71 10.27
CA GLU A 286 -6.38 10.83 11.03
C GLU A 286 -6.97 9.68 10.23
N ILE A 287 -6.65 9.57 8.94
CA ILE A 287 -7.04 8.44 8.09
C ILE A 287 -5.78 7.67 7.69
N HIS A 288 -5.79 6.37 7.94
CA HIS A 288 -4.65 5.47 7.77
C HIS A 288 -5.05 4.26 6.92
N ALA A 289 -4.10 3.73 6.16
CA ALA A 289 -4.33 2.56 5.34
C ALA A 289 -3.07 1.72 5.21
N ASN A 290 -3.21 0.40 5.20
CA ASN A 290 -2.09 -0.52 5.00
C ASN A 290 -2.39 -1.47 3.85
N GLU A 291 -1.37 -1.77 3.06
CA GLU A 291 -1.42 -2.78 2.02
C GLU A 291 -0.08 -3.50 1.94
N ILE A 292 -0.09 -4.82 1.77
CA ILE A 292 1.12 -5.65 1.67
C ILE A 292 1.56 -5.82 0.21
N VAL A 293 0.63 -5.68 -0.72
CA VAL A 293 0.82 -5.89 -2.16
C VAL A 293 1.18 -4.58 -2.87
N LEU A 294 2.33 -4.52 -3.53
CA LEU A 294 2.84 -3.31 -4.20
C LEU A 294 1.86 -2.70 -5.22
N LEU A 295 1.27 -3.52 -6.10
CA LEU A 295 0.35 -3.01 -7.12
C LEU A 295 -0.95 -2.47 -6.52
N ALA A 296 -1.51 -3.18 -5.55
CA ALA A 296 -2.71 -2.76 -4.83
C ALA A 296 -2.43 -1.47 -4.04
N TYR A 297 -1.26 -1.38 -3.39
CA TYR A 297 -0.79 -0.17 -2.73
C TYR A 297 -0.77 1.04 -3.67
N TYR A 298 -0.20 0.91 -4.88
CA TYR A 298 -0.21 2.01 -5.84
C TYR A 298 -1.63 2.39 -6.30
N ILE A 299 -2.48 1.40 -6.56
CA ILE A 299 -3.88 1.64 -6.94
C ILE A 299 -4.63 2.36 -5.81
N ALA A 300 -4.47 1.92 -4.56
CA ALA A 300 -5.09 2.53 -3.39
C ALA A 300 -4.64 3.98 -3.21
N ALA A 301 -3.33 4.23 -3.24
CA ALA A 301 -2.79 5.57 -3.07
C ALA A 301 -3.37 6.53 -4.12
N ILE A 302 -3.34 6.15 -5.41
CA ILE A 302 -3.88 6.97 -6.49
C ILE A 302 -5.39 7.18 -6.36
N ASN A 303 -6.15 6.13 -6.03
CA ASN A 303 -7.59 6.22 -5.87
C ASN A 303 -7.97 7.15 -4.72
N ILE A 304 -7.27 7.05 -3.58
CA ILE A 304 -7.50 7.87 -2.39
C ILE A 304 -7.16 9.34 -2.71
N GLU A 305 -6.00 9.60 -3.30
CA GLU A 305 -5.56 10.95 -3.66
C GLU A 305 -6.50 11.61 -4.67
N THR A 306 -6.82 10.91 -5.77
CA THR A 306 -7.75 11.41 -6.80
C THR A 306 -9.12 11.70 -6.21
N THR A 307 -9.60 10.84 -5.30
CA THR A 307 -10.88 11.03 -4.63
C THR A 307 -10.85 12.26 -3.73
N TYR A 308 -9.82 12.41 -2.90
CA TYR A 308 -9.66 13.57 -2.04
C TYR A 308 -9.64 14.87 -2.84
N HIS A 309 -8.84 14.94 -3.91
CA HIS A 309 -8.76 16.15 -4.73
C HIS A 309 -10.06 16.48 -5.45
N ALA A 310 -10.88 15.48 -5.80
CA ALA A 310 -12.22 15.70 -6.33
C ALA A 310 -13.18 16.30 -5.28
N GLN A 311 -12.99 16.01 -3.98
CA GLN A 311 -13.80 16.55 -2.89
C GLN A 311 -13.40 17.97 -2.48
N VAL A 312 -12.09 18.25 -2.34
CA VAL A 312 -11.60 19.56 -1.87
C VAL A 312 -11.42 20.60 -2.99
N GLY A 313 -11.46 20.15 -4.25
CA GLY A 313 -11.30 20.99 -5.42
C GLY A 313 -9.84 21.25 -5.82
N ALA A 314 -9.67 21.60 -7.09
CA ALA A 314 -8.42 21.84 -7.81
C ALA A 314 -7.45 22.88 -7.21
N GLN A 315 -7.89 23.72 -6.26
CA GLN A 315 -7.18 24.95 -5.90
C GLN A 315 -5.91 24.74 -5.07
N GLN A 316 -5.74 23.58 -4.42
CA GLN A 316 -4.60 23.32 -3.53
C GLN A 316 -3.47 22.49 -4.15
N GLY A 317 -3.50 22.28 -5.48
CA GLY A 317 -2.54 21.44 -6.18
C GLY A 317 -2.63 19.96 -5.76
N TYR A 318 -1.77 19.13 -6.35
CA TYR A 318 -1.70 17.71 -6.01
C TYR A 318 -1.06 17.49 -4.62
N GLN A 319 -1.74 16.69 -3.79
CA GLN A 319 -1.33 16.35 -2.43
C GLN A 319 -1.31 14.82 -2.25
N PRO A 320 -0.15 14.20 -1.98
CA PRO A 320 -0.05 12.76 -1.75
C PRO A 320 -0.79 12.36 -0.47
N PHE A 321 -1.24 11.12 -0.38
CA PHE A 321 -1.88 10.61 0.83
C PHE A 321 -0.82 10.14 1.83
N PRO A 322 -0.64 10.81 2.98
CA PRO A 322 0.44 10.46 3.93
C PRO A 322 0.08 9.24 4.79
N GLY A 323 -1.20 8.85 4.83
CA GLY A 323 -1.71 7.79 5.70
C GLY A 323 -1.53 6.36 5.18
N ILE A 324 -1.14 6.15 3.92
CA ILE A 324 -0.94 4.81 3.35
C ILE A 324 0.49 4.28 3.54
N CYS A 325 0.61 3.05 4.02
CA CYS A 325 1.87 2.30 4.14
C CYS A 325 1.87 1.04 3.26
N LEU A 326 3.04 0.72 2.69
CA LEU A 326 3.33 -0.62 2.17
C LEU A 326 3.87 -1.44 3.35
N THR A 327 3.06 -2.35 3.91
CA THR A 327 3.40 -3.10 5.12
C THR A 327 2.57 -4.38 5.26
N ASP A 328 3.08 -5.39 5.96
CA ASP A 328 2.24 -6.44 6.55
C ASP A 328 1.72 -5.95 7.91
N THR A 329 0.43 -5.68 7.99
CA THR A 329 -0.21 -5.22 9.24
C THR A 329 0.04 -6.17 10.42
N PHE A 330 0.04 -7.49 10.20
CA PHE A 330 0.27 -8.45 11.28
C PHE A 330 1.71 -8.44 11.80
N ARG A 331 2.66 -7.90 11.02
CA ARG A 331 4.08 -7.82 11.39
C ARG A 331 4.45 -6.57 12.15
N MET A 332 3.65 -5.50 12.04
CA MET A 332 3.93 -4.23 12.70
C MET A 332 4.19 -4.39 14.21
N ASP A 333 3.51 -5.35 14.85
CA ASP A 333 3.64 -5.63 16.28
C ASP A 333 4.60 -6.80 16.63
N GLU A 334 5.23 -7.45 15.65
CA GLU A 334 6.06 -8.66 15.86
C GLU A 334 7.53 -8.36 16.21
N GLY A 335 8.05 -7.19 15.87
CA GLY A 335 9.44 -6.78 16.12
C GLY A 335 9.62 -5.26 16.10
N ASP A 336 10.84 -4.81 16.40
CA ASP A 336 11.22 -3.40 16.22
C ASP A 336 11.56 -3.14 14.76
N ASP A 337 11.14 -2.00 14.25
CA ASP A 337 11.42 -1.60 12.87
C ASP A 337 12.85 -1.07 12.78
N LEU A 338 13.62 -1.60 11.84
CA LEU A 338 14.93 -1.03 11.50
C LEU A 338 14.70 0.23 10.67
N ILE A 339 15.20 1.38 11.14
CA ILE A 339 15.18 2.61 10.35
C ILE A 339 16.14 2.42 9.18
N SER A 340 15.63 2.55 7.96
CA SER A 340 16.38 2.33 6.73
C SER A 340 16.40 3.58 5.84
N GLU A 341 17.48 3.72 5.07
CA GLU A 341 17.74 4.87 4.19
C GLU A 341 16.98 4.80 2.84
N LEU A 342 16.54 3.61 2.41
CA LEU A 342 16.01 3.37 1.05
C LEU A 342 14.49 3.58 0.92
N LEU A 343 13.69 3.28 1.93
CA LEU A 343 12.25 3.54 2.08
C LEU A 343 11.97 4.33 3.37
N ALA A 344 12.84 5.28 3.71
CA ALA A 344 12.75 6.11 4.92
C ALA A 344 11.34 6.67 5.16
N ASP A 345 10.73 7.28 4.15
CA ASP A 345 9.37 7.82 4.24
C ASP A 345 8.29 6.76 4.55
N ASN A 346 8.41 5.53 4.01
CA ASN A 346 7.49 4.43 4.34
C ASN A 346 7.72 3.95 5.78
N SER A 347 8.98 3.81 6.18
CA SER A 347 9.39 3.45 7.55
C SER A 347 8.88 4.46 8.58
N GLU A 348 8.97 5.76 8.28
CA GLU A 348 8.44 6.82 9.13
C GLU A 348 6.92 6.77 9.24
N ARG A 349 6.21 6.52 8.13
CA ARG A 349 4.75 6.35 8.14
C ARG A 349 4.34 5.15 8.99
N ARG A 350 5.02 4.01 8.84
CA ARG A 350 4.80 2.80 9.65
C ARG A 350 5.04 3.06 11.13
N THR A 351 6.15 3.72 11.46
CA THR A 351 6.49 4.11 12.84
C THR A 351 5.40 5.00 13.44
N ARG A 352 4.99 6.06 12.74
CA ARG A 352 3.87 6.92 13.19
C ARG A 352 2.62 6.10 13.45
N GLN A 353 2.21 5.24 12.51
CA GLN A 353 1.01 4.41 12.69
C GLN A 353 1.12 3.43 13.87
N LYS A 354 2.29 2.85 14.12
CA LYS A 354 2.56 1.95 15.25
C LYS A 354 2.49 2.67 16.59
N GLU A 355 2.94 3.92 16.64
CA GLU A 355 2.92 4.77 17.83
C GLU A 355 1.53 5.35 18.15
N LEU A 356 0.56 5.28 17.22
CA LEU A 356 -0.81 5.75 17.46
C LEU A 356 -1.49 4.92 18.55
N LYS A 357 -1.65 5.48 19.75
CA LYS A 357 -2.26 4.77 20.88
C LYS A 357 -3.80 4.74 20.84
N ASP A 358 -4.43 5.74 20.23
CA ASP A 358 -5.89 5.90 20.22
C ASP A 358 -6.43 5.79 18.79
N ILE A 359 -6.55 4.55 18.31
CA ILE A 359 -7.31 4.26 17.08
C ILE A 359 -8.76 4.01 17.47
N ARG A 360 -9.66 4.87 16.98
CA ARG A 360 -11.08 4.81 17.33
C ARG A 360 -11.90 3.93 16.39
N VAL A 361 -11.46 3.79 15.14
CA VAL A 361 -12.15 3.00 14.11
C VAL A 361 -11.17 2.12 13.36
N ILE A 362 -11.46 0.83 13.30
CA ILE A 362 -10.80 -0.13 12.40
C ILE A 362 -11.88 -0.67 11.46
N MET A 363 -11.66 -0.59 10.14
CA MET A 363 -12.63 -1.07 9.16
C MET A 363 -11.94 -1.76 7.99
N GLY A 364 -12.66 -2.57 7.22
CA GLY A 364 -12.09 -3.17 6.01
C GLY A 364 -12.64 -4.54 5.65
N ASN A 365 -11.95 -5.17 4.71
CA ASN A 365 -12.20 -6.55 4.27
C ASN A 365 -10.91 -7.36 4.43
N PRO A 366 -10.67 -8.00 5.58
CA PRO A 366 -9.44 -8.74 5.82
C PRO A 366 -9.29 -9.96 4.89
N PRO A 367 -8.07 -10.46 4.67
CA PRO A 367 -7.84 -11.64 3.83
C PRO A 367 -8.39 -12.92 4.46
N TYR A 368 -8.91 -13.84 3.64
CA TYR A 368 -9.43 -15.14 4.07
C TYR A 368 -8.50 -16.25 3.61
N SER A 369 -7.87 -16.95 4.54
CA SER A 369 -7.03 -18.11 4.23
C SER A 369 -6.82 -18.94 5.49
N ALA A 370 -7.41 -20.15 5.52
CA ALA A 370 -7.15 -21.14 6.57
C ALA A 370 -5.87 -21.96 6.31
N GLY A 371 -5.28 -21.84 5.12
CA GLY A 371 -4.11 -22.58 4.66
C GLY A 371 -4.11 -22.77 3.15
N GLN A 372 -3.14 -23.53 2.64
CA GLN A 372 -3.07 -23.92 1.23
C GLN A 372 -3.96 -25.13 0.93
N ASP A 373 -4.48 -25.21 -0.30
CA ASP A 373 -5.30 -26.33 -0.77
C ASP A 373 -4.48 -27.64 -0.84
N SER A 374 -3.21 -27.52 -1.23
CA SER A 374 -2.27 -28.63 -1.37
C SER A 374 -0.91 -28.29 -0.79
N ALA A 375 -0.21 -29.32 -0.28
CA ALA A 375 1.17 -29.19 0.19
C ALA A 375 2.14 -28.71 -0.91
N ASN A 376 1.82 -28.99 -2.17
CA ASN A 376 2.65 -28.67 -3.33
C ASN A 376 2.55 -27.20 -3.77
N ASP A 377 1.60 -26.44 -3.21
CA ASP A 377 1.35 -25.05 -3.61
C ASP A 377 2.42 -24.11 -3.04
N ASN A 378 3.20 -24.56 -2.05
CA ASN A 378 4.20 -23.76 -1.33
C ASN A 378 3.65 -22.40 -0.86
N ASN A 379 2.37 -22.36 -0.49
CA ASN A 379 1.62 -21.17 -0.11
C ASN A 379 1.10 -21.26 1.33
N GLN A 380 1.93 -21.81 2.24
CA GLN A 380 1.57 -21.88 3.65
C GLN A 380 1.46 -20.48 4.25
N ASN A 381 0.43 -20.30 5.09
CA ASN A 381 0.27 -19.05 5.84
C ASN A 381 1.50 -18.74 6.68
N ILE A 382 1.92 -17.48 6.63
CA ILE A 382 2.99 -16.91 7.44
C ILE A 382 2.63 -17.08 8.93
N LYS A 383 3.66 -17.26 9.76
CA LYS A 383 3.52 -17.35 11.22
C LYS A 383 3.78 -15.99 11.85
N TYR A 384 2.92 -15.62 12.79
CA TYR A 384 3.00 -14.37 13.54
C TYR A 384 3.07 -14.72 15.03
N PRO A 385 4.25 -14.97 15.61
CA PRO A 385 4.38 -15.56 16.93
C PRO A 385 3.62 -14.82 18.05
N ARG A 386 3.62 -13.49 18.06
CA ARG A 386 2.89 -12.70 19.07
C ARG A 386 1.39 -12.77 18.81
N LEU A 387 0.93 -12.53 17.59
CA LEU A 387 -0.49 -12.57 17.23
C LEU A 387 -1.09 -13.98 17.37
N ASP A 388 -0.43 -15.01 16.82
CA ASP A 388 -0.82 -16.41 16.98
C ASP A 388 -0.77 -16.83 18.47
N GLY A 389 0.10 -16.21 19.26
CA GLY A 389 0.13 -16.35 20.72
C GLY A 389 -1.07 -15.72 21.41
N ARG A 390 -1.56 -14.57 20.95
CA ARG A 390 -2.80 -13.95 21.42
C ARG A 390 -4.02 -14.81 21.08
N ILE A 391 -4.11 -15.32 19.85
CA ILE A 391 -5.14 -16.31 19.46
C ILE A 391 -5.08 -17.55 20.35
N ARG A 392 -3.87 -18.05 20.66
CA ARG A 392 -3.70 -19.21 21.55
C ARG A 392 -4.36 -18.99 22.91
N ARG A 393 -4.04 -17.88 23.56
CA ARG A 393 -4.47 -17.55 24.93
C ARG A 393 -5.90 -17.05 25.05
N THR A 394 -6.53 -16.66 23.93
CA THR A 394 -7.90 -16.17 23.90
C THR A 394 -8.83 -17.25 23.35
N TYR A 395 -8.78 -17.49 22.03
CA TYR A 395 -9.75 -18.33 21.35
C TYR A 395 -9.47 -19.84 21.53
N VAL A 396 -8.21 -20.25 21.40
CA VAL A 396 -7.80 -21.67 21.35
C VAL A 396 -7.82 -22.36 22.72
N GLU A 397 -7.53 -21.65 23.81
CA GLU A 397 -7.63 -22.19 25.17
C GLU A 397 -9.08 -22.41 25.61
N ARG A 398 -10.03 -21.68 25.01
CA ARG A 398 -11.45 -21.72 25.38
C ARG A 398 -12.30 -22.61 24.50
N THR A 399 -11.83 -22.99 23.31
CA THR A 399 -12.55 -23.95 22.45
C THR A 399 -12.46 -25.37 22.98
N LYS A 400 -13.57 -26.11 22.86
CA LYS A 400 -13.63 -27.55 23.13
C LYS A 400 -13.17 -28.42 21.95
N ALA A 401 -12.93 -27.83 20.79
CA ALA A 401 -12.55 -28.57 19.59
C ALA A 401 -11.14 -29.18 19.69
N THR A 402 -10.98 -30.40 19.17
CA THR A 402 -9.67 -31.06 19.11
C THR A 402 -8.80 -30.50 17.99
N ASN A 403 -9.37 -30.33 16.78
CA ASN A 403 -8.68 -29.68 15.67
C ASN A 403 -8.91 -28.16 15.75
N LYS A 404 -7.81 -27.41 15.89
CA LYS A 404 -7.85 -25.96 16.12
C LYS A 404 -7.21 -25.16 14.99
N ASN A 405 -6.86 -25.81 13.86
CA ASN A 405 -6.14 -25.16 12.76
C ASN A 405 -6.94 -24.00 12.15
N ALA A 406 -8.26 -24.15 12.03
CA ALA A 406 -9.14 -23.14 11.47
C ALA A 406 -9.17 -21.82 12.28
N LEU A 407 -8.79 -21.84 13.56
CA LEU A 407 -8.71 -20.62 14.39
C LEU A 407 -7.53 -19.71 14.00
N TYR A 408 -6.63 -20.18 13.14
CA TYR A 408 -5.52 -19.42 12.60
C TYR A 408 -5.76 -18.99 11.13
N ASP A 409 -7.01 -18.97 10.70
CA ASP A 409 -7.39 -18.30 9.45
C ASP A 409 -7.04 -16.81 9.53
N SER A 410 -6.56 -16.25 8.43
CA SER A 410 -6.19 -14.84 8.31
C SER A 410 -7.31 -13.87 8.71
N TYR A 411 -8.59 -14.19 8.48
CA TYR A 411 -9.68 -13.30 8.93
C TYR A 411 -9.86 -13.34 10.46
N ILE A 412 -9.56 -14.46 11.12
CA ILE A 412 -9.58 -14.57 12.59
C ILE A 412 -8.35 -13.86 13.18
N ARG A 413 -7.20 -13.92 12.50
CA ARG A 413 -6.03 -13.08 12.83
C ARG A 413 -6.38 -11.60 12.74
N ALA A 414 -7.09 -11.17 11.72
CA ALA A 414 -7.57 -9.79 11.58
C ALA A 414 -8.50 -9.40 12.74
N ILE A 415 -9.45 -10.25 13.12
CA ILE A 415 -10.32 -9.99 14.29
C ILE A 415 -9.46 -9.84 15.56
N ARG A 416 -8.54 -10.76 15.82
CA ARG A 416 -7.70 -10.70 17.04
C ARG A 416 -6.79 -9.47 17.05
N TRP A 417 -6.13 -9.19 15.92
CA TRP A 417 -5.26 -8.04 15.76
C TRP A 417 -6.05 -6.75 15.97
N ALA A 418 -7.20 -6.59 15.32
CA ALA A 418 -8.03 -5.40 15.47
C ALA A 418 -8.54 -5.23 16.91
N SER A 419 -8.93 -6.33 17.55
CA SER A 419 -9.37 -6.32 18.96
C SER A 419 -8.25 -5.94 19.91
N ASP A 420 -7.00 -6.35 19.64
CA ASP A 420 -5.84 -5.94 20.43
C ASP A 420 -5.41 -4.50 20.11
N ARG A 421 -5.59 -4.05 18.85
CA ARG A 421 -5.17 -2.74 18.35
C ARG A 421 -6.12 -1.59 18.71
N ILE A 422 -7.42 -1.85 18.79
CA ILE A 422 -8.46 -0.87 19.13
C ILE A 422 -8.39 -0.45 20.60
N GLY A 423 -7.85 -1.32 21.46
CA GLY A 423 -7.72 -1.06 22.90
C GLY A 423 -9.08 -1.02 23.61
N ASP A 424 -9.24 -0.06 24.51
CA ASP A 424 -10.37 -0.03 25.44
C ASP A 424 -11.66 0.59 24.88
N ALA A 425 -11.56 1.38 23.79
CA ALA A 425 -12.70 2.14 23.27
C ALA A 425 -12.61 2.37 21.75
N GLY A 426 -13.49 1.70 21.00
CA GLY A 426 -13.69 2.00 19.59
C GLY A 426 -14.58 1.00 18.88
N ILE A 427 -14.60 1.08 17.55
CA ILE A 427 -15.48 0.28 16.69
C ILE A 427 -14.65 -0.47 15.65
N ILE A 428 -14.96 -1.75 15.49
CA ILE A 428 -14.41 -2.60 14.44
C ILE A 428 -15.53 -2.93 13.45
N GLY A 429 -15.38 -2.52 12.19
CA GLY A 429 -16.35 -2.79 11.12
C GLY A 429 -15.74 -3.60 9.98
N PHE A 430 -15.97 -4.91 9.98
CA PHE A 430 -15.45 -5.81 8.93
C PHE A 430 -16.53 -6.52 8.13
N VAL A 431 -16.20 -6.83 6.87
CA VAL A 431 -16.81 -7.93 6.12
C VAL A 431 -15.86 -9.12 6.16
N THR A 432 -16.33 -10.28 6.63
CA THR A 432 -15.48 -11.47 6.85
C THR A 432 -16.18 -12.76 6.40
N ASN A 433 -15.44 -13.87 6.39
CA ASN A 433 -16.04 -15.19 6.36
C ASN A 433 -16.94 -15.41 7.59
N ALA A 434 -18.17 -15.87 7.36
CA ALA A 434 -19.18 -16.10 8.40
C ALA A 434 -18.96 -17.39 9.22
N GLY A 435 -17.96 -18.21 8.89
CA GLY A 435 -17.76 -19.53 9.51
C GLY A 435 -17.70 -19.52 11.05
N PHE A 436 -17.21 -18.44 11.66
CA PHE A 436 -17.10 -18.34 13.12
C PHE A 436 -18.45 -18.26 13.86
N LEU A 437 -19.55 -17.93 13.17
CA LEU A 437 -20.87 -17.82 13.77
C LEU A 437 -21.37 -19.17 14.29
N GLU A 438 -21.17 -20.24 13.52
CA GLU A 438 -21.76 -21.56 13.82
C GLU A 438 -20.72 -22.67 13.98
N ALA A 439 -19.48 -22.49 13.51
CA ALA A 439 -18.47 -23.54 13.56
C ALA A 439 -18.20 -24.02 15.00
N ASN A 440 -18.11 -25.34 15.16
CA ASN A 440 -17.78 -26.00 16.43
C ASN A 440 -16.40 -25.60 16.96
N THR A 441 -15.48 -25.21 16.07
CA THR A 441 -14.12 -24.77 16.42
C THR A 441 -14.07 -23.34 16.95
N ALA A 442 -15.12 -22.55 16.74
CA ALA A 442 -15.15 -21.11 17.04
C ALA A 442 -15.92 -20.76 18.32
N ASP A 443 -16.30 -21.73 19.14
CA ASP A 443 -16.95 -21.52 20.45
C ASP A 443 -16.10 -20.64 21.38
N GLY A 444 -14.79 -20.88 21.44
CA GLY A 444 -13.86 -20.04 22.21
C GLY A 444 -13.74 -18.61 21.68
N LEU A 445 -13.75 -18.42 20.35
CA LEU A 445 -13.78 -17.10 19.71
C LEU A 445 -15.07 -16.35 20.07
N ARG A 446 -16.23 -16.99 19.90
CA ARG A 446 -17.53 -16.38 20.23
C ARG A 446 -17.62 -15.99 21.71
N GLN A 447 -17.11 -16.83 22.60
CA GLN A 447 -17.05 -16.50 24.03
C GLN A 447 -16.19 -15.26 24.28
N CYS A 448 -15.00 -15.17 23.70
CA CYS A 448 -14.15 -13.99 23.82
C CYS A 448 -14.83 -12.73 23.29
N LEU A 449 -15.44 -12.78 22.11
CA LEU A 449 -16.11 -11.60 21.54
C LEU A 449 -17.24 -11.09 22.43
N ALA A 450 -18.02 -12.00 23.06
CA ALA A 450 -19.08 -11.62 23.98
C ALA A 450 -18.57 -11.03 25.31
N GLU A 451 -17.33 -11.34 25.72
CA GLU A 451 -16.71 -10.78 26.93
C GLU A 451 -15.94 -9.48 26.66
N GLU A 452 -15.32 -9.36 25.49
CA GLU A 452 -14.45 -8.25 25.11
C GLU A 452 -15.22 -7.05 24.54
N PHE A 453 -16.39 -7.28 23.92
CA PHE A 453 -17.18 -6.22 23.28
C PHE A 453 -18.55 -6.06 23.95
N SER A 454 -18.96 -4.81 24.12
CA SER A 454 -20.33 -4.49 24.55
C SER A 454 -21.33 -4.71 23.42
N SER A 455 -22.55 -5.11 23.76
CA SER A 455 -23.69 -4.98 22.86
C SER A 455 -24.08 -3.50 22.78
N ALA A 456 -24.05 -2.92 21.58
CA ALA A 456 -24.68 -1.63 21.28
C ALA A 456 -26.21 -1.79 21.17
#